data_AF-A0A3M1JP19-F1
#
_entry.id   AF-A0A3M1JP19-F1
#
_cell.length_a   1.000
_cell.length_b   1.000
_cell.length_c   1.000
_cell.angle_alpha   90.00
_cell.angle_beta   90.00
_cell.angle_gamma   90.00
#
_symmetry.space_group_name_H-M   'P 1'
#
loop_
_entity.id
_entity.type
_entity.pdbx_description
1 polymer ?
#
loop_
_entity_poly.entity_id
_entity_poly.type
_entity_poly.pdbx_seq_one_letter_code
_entity_poly.pdbx_strand_id
1 'polypeptide(L)' 'MTRTVWIVGASTGIGRQLALDYANEGWQVAVSARSAGKLDELVVGHPGI' A
#
# COMPACT_ATOMS: atom_id res chain seq x y z
N MET A 1 -1.41 -12.66 -15.70
CA MET A 1 -0.24 -12.03 -15.07
C MET A 1 -0.75 -10.95 -14.12
N THR A 2 -0.43 -11.04 -12.84
CA THR A 2 -0.85 -10.03 -11.85
C THR A 2 0.18 -8.89 -11.85
N ARG A 3 -0.28 -7.64 -11.92
CA ARG A 3 0.59 -6.47 -11.92
C ARG A 3 0.97 -6.13 -10.48
N THR A 4 2.25 -5.92 -10.20
CA THR A 4 2.77 -5.66 -8.86
C THR A 4 3.54 -4.35 -8.81
N VAL A 5 3.36 -3.57 -7.74
CA VAL A 5 4.06 -2.31 -7.50
C VAL A 5 4.62 -2.27 -6.08
N TRP A 6 5.77 -1.62 -5.89
CA TRP A 6 6.35 -1.38 -4.56
C TRP A 6 6.37 0.12 -4.27
N ILE A 7 5.76 0.53 -3.16
CA ILE A 7 5.66 1.93 -2.73
C ILE A 7 6.41 2.12 -1.41
N VAL A 8 7.45 2.96 -1.47
CA VAL A 8 8.21 3.44 -0.30
C VAL A 8 7.57 4.71 0.26
N GLY A 9 7.63 4.90 1.58
CA GLY A 9 6.99 6.05 2.23
C GLY A 9 5.46 5.93 2.31
N ALA A 10 4.93 4.71 2.30
CA ALA A 10 3.49 4.44 2.22
C ALA A 10 2.71 4.68 3.53
N SER A 11 3.37 5.01 4.64
CA SER A 11 2.71 5.16 5.94
C SER A 11 1.73 6.34 6.02
N THR A 12 1.90 7.37 5.19
CA THR A 12 1.08 8.61 5.24
C THR A 12 1.10 9.34 3.89
N GLY A 13 0.17 10.28 3.71
CA GLY A 13 0.20 11.23 2.59
C GLY A 13 0.08 10.55 1.23
N ILE A 14 0.84 11.03 0.25
CA ILE A 14 0.76 10.58 -1.15
C ILE A 14 1.09 9.09 -1.28
N GLY A 15 2.13 8.60 -0.59
CA GLY A 15 2.49 7.17 -0.67
C GLY A 15 1.36 6.25 -0.17
N ARG A 16 0.62 6.68 0.86
CA ARG A 16 -0.55 5.94 1.36
C ARG A 16 -1.67 5.94 0.33
N GLN A 17 -2.02 7.11 -0.21
CA GLN A 17 -3.10 7.22 -1.19
C GLN A 17 -2.79 6.43 -2.45
N LEU A 18 -1.55 6.50 -2.93
CA LEU A 18 -1.09 5.75 -4.11
C LEU A 18 -1.22 4.24 -3.92
N ALA A 19 -0.92 3.71 -2.72
CA ALA A 19 -1.08 2.30 -2.41
C ALA A 19 -2.56 1.87 -2.49
N LEU A 20 -3.46 2.69 -1.95
CA LEU A 20 -4.91 2.47 -2.02
C LEU A 20 -5.41 2.49 -3.48
N ASP A 21 -4.96 3.47 -4.26
CA ASP A 21 -5.38 3.63 -5.66
C ASP A 21 -4.97 2.40 -6.49
N TYR A 22 -3.72 1.94 -6.39
CA TYR A 22 -3.25 0.75 -7.10
C TYR A 22 -3.97 -0.53 -6.64
N ALA A 23 -4.22 -0.69 -5.35
CA ALA A 23 -4.97 -1.83 -4.84
C ALA A 23 -6.41 -1.85 -5.37
N ASN A 24 -7.07 -0.69 -5.43
CA ASN A 24 -8.40 -0.53 -6.02
C ASN A 24 -8.42 -0.83 -7.52
N GLU A 25 -7.33 -0.59 -8.23
CA GLU A 25 -7.14 -0.98 -9.63
C GLU A 25 -6.80 -2.48 -9.82
N GLY A 26 -6.75 -3.26 -8.73
CA GLY A 26 -6.51 -4.70 -8.74
C GLY A 26 -5.03 -5.08 -8.88
N TRP A 27 -4.12 -4.17 -8.54
CA TRP A 27 -2.70 -4.50 -8.43
C TRP A 27 -2.39 -5.17 -7.09
N GLN A 28 -1.31 -5.94 -7.07
CA GLN A 28 -0.64 -6.34 -5.83
C GLN A 28 0.32 -5.21 -5.42
N VAL A 29 0.19 -4.71 -4.21
CA VAL A 29 0.96 -3.56 -3.73
C VAL A 29 1.84 -4.02 -2.57
N ALA A 30 3.16 -3.89 -2.70
CA ALA A 30 4.05 -3.99 -1.56
C ALA A 30 4.29 -2.59 -0.98
N VAL A 31 4.25 -2.45 0.34
CA VAL A 31 4.46 -1.16 1.02
C VAL A 31 5.63 -1.20 1.99
N SER A 32 6.38 -0.10 2.08
CA SER A 32 7.40 0.07 3.11
C SER A 32 7.47 1.51 3.64
N ALA A 33 7.76 1.63 4.94
CA ALA A 33 7.94 2.88 5.66
C ALA A 33 8.56 2.60 7.03
N ARG A 34 9.01 3.66 7.73
CA ARG A 34 9.62 3.55 9.07
C ARG A 34 8.64 3.15 10.18
N SER A 35 7.34 3.36 9.98
CA SER A 35 6.32 3.22 11.03
C SER A 35 5.47 1.98 10.76
N ALA A 36 5.82 0.87 11.40
CA ALA A 36 5.13 -0.41 11.23
C ALA A 36 3.63 -0.31 11.55
N GLY A 37 3.25 0.28 12.68
CA GLY A 37 1.83 0.40 13.07
C GLY A 37 0.96 1.14 12.04
N LYS A 38 1.51 2.15 11.35
CA LYS A 38 0.78 2.84 10.26
C LYS A 38 0.66 1.99 8.98
N LEU A 39 1.60 1.09 8.75
CA LEU A 39 1.50 0.12 7.66
C LEU A 39 0.49 -0.97 8.01
N ASP A 40 0.47 -1.45 9.26
CA ASP A 40 -0.53 -2.41 9.72
C ASP A 40 -1.94 -1.83 9.57
N GLU A 41 -2.15 -0.57 9.98
CA GLU A 41 -3.41 0.17 9.76
C GLU A 41 -3.78 0.32 8.27
N LEU A 42 -2.80 0.43 7.38
CA LEU A 42 -3.03 0.53 5.94
C LEU A 42 -3.48 -0.82 5.37
N VAL A 43 -2.82 -1.90 5.76
CA VAL A 43 -3.10 -3.26 5.24
C VAL A 43 -4.43 -3.79 5.78
N VAL A 44 -4.81 -3.42 7.01
CA VAL A 44 -6.12 -3.78 7.57
C VAL A 44 -7.25 -3.22 6.67
N GLY A 45 -8.02 -4.13 6.10
CA GLY A 45 -9.14 -3.81 5.20
C GLY A 45 -8.78 -3.69 3.72
N HIS A 46 -7.50 -3.80 3.35
CA HIS A 46 -7.02 -3.69 1.98
C HIS A 46 -6.21 -4.93 1.57
N PRO A 47 -6.85 -6.06 1.26
CA PRO A 47 -6.18 -7.35 0.99
C PRO A 47 -5.28 -7.36 -0.26
N GLY A 48 -5.24 -6.26 -1.03
CA GLY A 48 -4.32 -6.07 -2.17
C GLY A 48 -3.02 -5.34 -1.83
N ILE A 49 -2.83 -4.94 -0.56
CA ILE A 49 -1.67 -4.20 -0.04
C ILE A 49 -0.95 -5.05 1.02
#